data_AF-A0A959BKF1-F1
#
_entry.id   AF-A0A959BKF1-F1
#
_cell.length_a   1.000
_cell.length_b   1.000
_cell.length_c   1.000
_cell.angle_alpha   90.00
_cell.angle_beta   90.00
_cell.angle_gamma   90.00
#
_symmetry.space_group_name_H-M   'P 1'
#
loop_
_entity.id
_entity.type
_entity.pdbx_description
1 polymer ?
#
loop_
_entity_poly.entity_id
_entity_poly.type
_entity_poly.pdbx_seq_one_letter_code
_entity_poly.pdbx_strand_id
1 'polypeptide(L)'
;TSQPGDACDDGNPATVSDVIGPDCNCAGTLNTCPGVGDNDGDGICSDVDCDDNDPNITDQPGDACDDGNPNTTGDVIQQDCSCSGNPALPATTCSRVGTGNDDAEENSSGAVDLSSSDLELTEDSGVQTIGMRFNALQIPQGATITGAHIQFAVDETRNLDPCNLAIYGEASDDAPTFSGNSNNLTARPRTGASVAWAPPAWDAVGDAGTAQQTSNIASIIQEIVNRTGYTSNSSIVIIIDGVGRRTAESYNGSPAQAPELCVEYLLAPAYDCPALSANIGDACNDGDNTTTNDQVDANCNCTGTPTACAGIGDDDGDG
;
A
#
# COMPACT_ATOMS: atom_id res chain seq x y z
N THR A 1 7.46 -23.50 -61.77
CA THR A 1 8.26 -22.32 -61.42
C THR A 1 7.56 -21.67 -60.26
N SER A 2 8.24 -21.54 -59.14
CA SER A 2 7.73 -20.80 -58.00
C SER A 2 7.52 -19.34 -58.41
N GLN A 3 6.40 -18.73 -58.01
CA GLN A 3 6.05 -17.34 -58.27
C GLN A 3 5.68 -16.63 -56.97
N PRO A 4 5.70 -15.29 -56.91
CA PRO A 4 5.26 -14.56 -55.73
C PRO A 4 3.85 -15.00 -55.29
N GLY A 5 3.71 -15.33 -54.01
CA GLY A 5 2.51 -15.91 -53.41
C GLY A 5 2.49 -17.44 -53.33
N ASP A 6 3.46 -18.15 -53.92
CA ASP A 6 3.63 -19.58 -53.66
C ASP A 6 4.19 -19.81 -52.25
N ALA A 7 3.76 -20.89 -51.60
CA ALA A 7 4.32 -21.32 -50.32
C ALA A 7 5.80 -21.71 -50.47
N CYS A 8 6.61 -21.37 -49.48
CA CYS A 8 8.02 -21.73 -49.39
C CYS A 8 8.38 -22.08 -47.94
N ASP A 9 9.67 -22.25 -47.64
CA ASP A 9 10.21 -22.44 -46.29
C ASP A 9 11.49 -21.60 -46.26
N ASP A 10 11.53 -20.58 -45.41
CA ASP A 10 12.68 -19.67 -45.29
C ASP A 10 13.76 -20.21 -44.33
N GLY A 11 13.51 -21.37 -43.72
CA GLY A 11 14.37 -22.03 -42.75
C GLY A 11 14.42 -21.33 -41.39
N ASN A 12 13.59 -20.31 -41.17
CA ASN A 12 13.49 -19.62 -39.89
C ASN A 12 12.33 -20.19 -39.06
N PRO A 13 12.61 -20.91 -37.96
CA PRO A 13 11.56 -21.48 -37.12
C PRO A 13 10.71 -20.43 -36.38
N ALA A 14 11.12 -19.16 -36.37
CA ALA A 14 10.37 -18.06 -35.77
C ALA A 14 9.33 -17.42 -36.70
N THR A 15 9.14 -17.95 -37.91
CA THR A 15 8.17 -17.46 -38.89
C THR A 15 7.20 -18.59 -39.29
N VAL A 16 5.95 -18.21 -39.58
CA VAL A 16 4.92 -19.11 -40.09
C VAL A 16 4.34 -18.56 -41.39
N SER A 17 3.70 -19.45 -42.16
CA SER A 17 3.05 -19.10 -43.43
C SER A 17 4.03 -18.45 -44.42
N ASP A 18 5.19 -19.06 -44.58
CA ASP A 18 6.24 -18.60 -45.48
C ASP A 18 5.76 -18.55 -46.93
N VAL A 19 5.89 -17.37 -47.52
CA VAL A 19 5.48 -17.10 -48.91
C VAL A 19 6.58 -16.38 -49.67
N ILE A 20 6.66 -16.67 -50.96
CA ILE A 20 7.59 -15.98 -51.85
C ILE A 20 7.07 -14.55 -52.07
N GLY A 21 7.85 -13.56 -51.64
CA GLY A 21 7.55 -12.15 -51.78
C GLY A 21 7.70 -11.61 -53.21
N PRO A 22 7.30 -10.34 -53.47
CA PRO A 22 7.45 -9.69 -54.78
C PRO A 22 8.91 -9.55 -55.24
N ASP A 23 9.85 -9.64 -54.29
CA ASP A 23 11.29 -9.61 -54.46
C ASP A 23 11.92 -11.01 -54.62
N CYS A 24 11.09 -12.05 -54.73
CA CYS A 24 11.49 -13.46 -54.80
C CYS A 24 12.20 -13.99 -53.55
N ASN A 25 12.11 -13.30 -52.42
CA ASN A 25 12.59 -13.82 -51.14
C ASN A 25 11.50 -14.64 -50.47
N CYS A 26 11.88 -15.76 -49.86
CA CYS A 26 10.99 -16.49 -48.97
C CYS A 26 11.05 -15.83 -47.60
N ALA A 27 9.90 -15.44 -47.08
CA ALA A 27 9.78 -14.91 -45.72
C ALA A 27 8.40 -15.27 -45.18
N GLY A 28 8.33 -15.68 -43.92
CA GLY A 28 7.05 -15.83 -43.22
C GLY A 28 6.64 -14.62 -42.40
N THR A 29 5.46 -14.74 -41.80
CA THR A 29 4.98 -13.80 -40.79
C THR A 29 5.61 -14.21 -39.47
N LEU A 30 6.11 -13.24 -38.69
CA LEU A 30 6.70 -13.54 -37.38
C LEU A 30 5.67 -14.31 -36.54
N ASN A 31 6.04 -15.51 -36.11
CA ASN A 31 5.29 -16.23 -35.12
C ASN A 31 5.58 -15.56 -33.78
N THR A 32 4.55 -14.98 -33.16
CA THR A 32 4.66 -14.40 -31.83
C THR A 32 4.99 -15.44 -30.77
N CYS A 33 4.70 -16.73 -31.03
CA CYS A 33 4.86 -17.85 -30.10
C CYS A 33 5.50 -19.09 -30.77
N PRO A 34 6.80 -19.03 -31.14
CA PRO A 34 7.49 -20.12 -31.84
C PRO A 34 7.53 -21.41 -31.02
N GLY A 35 6.84 -22.45 -31.51
CA GLY A 35 6.90 -23.80 -30.95
C GLY A 35 5.96 -24.09 -29.78
N VAL A 36 5.32 -23.07 -29.21
CA VAL A 36 4.37 -23.19 -28.08
C VAL A 36 2.92 -22.93 -28.51
N GLY A 37 2.70 -22.05 -29.48
CA GLY A 37 1.35 -21.72 -29.97
C GLY A 37 0.69 -20.58 -29.20
N ASP A 38 -0.49 -20.20 -29.68
CA ASP A 38 -1.43 -19.22 -29.13
C ASP A 38 -2.81 -19.73 -29.58
N ASN A 39 -3.55 -20.39 -28.68
CA ASN A 39 -4.73 -21.19 -29.09
C ASN A 39 -5.98 -20.33 -29.30
N ASP A 40 -6.08 -19.18 -28.64
CA ASP A 40 -7.25 -18.32 -28.72
C ASP A 40 -7.02 -17.00 -29.49
N GLY A 41 -5.76 -16.69 -29.80
CA GLY A 41 -5.34 -15.63 -30.70
C GLY A 41 -5.27 -14.24 -30.05
N ASP A 42 -5.11 -14.16 -28.73
CA ASP A 42 -5.00 -12.89 -28.00
C ASP A 42 -3.59 -12.26 -28.07
N GLY A 43 -2.60 -13.04 -28.51
CA GLY A 43 -1.21 -12.63 -28.67
C GLY A 43 -0.28 -12.99 -27.50
N ILE A 44 -0.76 -13.71 -26.48
CA ILE A 44 0.02 -14.32 -25.40
C ILE A 44 0.31 -15.78 -25.79
N CYS A 45 1.50 -16.28 -25.44
CA CYS A 45 1.89 -17.63 -25.80
C CYS A 45 1.30 -18.66 -24.83
N SER A 46 0.86 -19.80 -25.35
CA SER A 46 0.15 -20.85 -24.59
C SER A 46 0.93 -21.39 -23.37
N ASP A 47 2.23 -21.16 -23.26
CA ASP A 47 3.07 -21.54 -22.13
C ASP A 47 3.11 -20.52 -20.98
N VAL A 48 2.64 -19.30 -21.24
CA VAL A 48 2.51 -18.20 -20.26
C VAL A 48 1.09 -17.64 -20.18
N ASP A 49 0.16 -18.18 -20.95
CA ASP A 49 -1.26 -17.83 -20.92
C ASP A 49 -2.01 -18.67 -19.86
N CYS A 50 -2.66 -17.98 -18.92
CA CYS A 50 -3.43 -18.62 -17.87
C CYS A 50 -4.80 -19.14 -18.29
N ASP A 51 -5.36 -18.67 -19.40
CA ASP A 51 -6.52 -19.30 -20.05
C ASP A 51 -6.43 -19.21 -21.58
N ASP A 52 -5.59 -20.09 -22.13
CA ASP A 52 -5.34 -20.33 -23.56
C ASP A 52 -6.57 -20.87 -24.35
N ASN A 53 -7.79 -20.60 -23.89
CA ASN A 53 -9.04 -20.88 -24.60
C ASN A 53 -10.05 -19.72 -24.58
N ASP A 54 -9.77 -18.62 -23.87
CA ASP A 54 -10.64 -17.44 -23.82
C ASP A 54 -9.84 -16.16 -24.09
N PRO A 55 -9.95 -15.57 -25.31
CA PRO A 55 -9.12 -14.44 -25.72
C PRO A 55 -9.50 -13.11 -25.03
N ASN A 56 -10.37 -13.16 -24.02
CA ASN A 56 -10.68 -12.04 -23.13
C ASN A 56 -9.94 -12.13 -21.79
N ILE A 57 -9.27 -13.25 -21.50
CA ILE A 57 -8.46 -13.46 -20.31
C ILE A 57 -7.01 -13.41 -20.74
N THR A 58 -6.42 -12.22 -20.66
CA THR A 58 -5.04 -11.98 -21.09
C THR A 58 -4.06 -12.03 -19.91
N ASP A 59 -4.39 -12.83 -18.89
CA ASP A 59 -3.68 -12.90 -17.62
C ASP A 59 -2.42 -13.76 -17.81
N GLN A 60 -1.24 -13.19 -17.56
CA GLN A 60 0.04 -13.91 -17.66
C GLN A 60 0.85 -13.80 -16.36
N PRO A 61 1.79 -14.73 -16.10
CA PRO A 61 2.71 -14.63 -14.98
C PRO A 61 3.39 -13.25 -14.90
N GLY A 62 3.30 -12.62 -13.74
CA GLY A 62 3.78 -11.26 -13.48
C GLY A 62 2.71 -10.17 -13.53
N ASP A 63 1.52 -10.45 -14.08
CA ASP A 63 0.40 -9.51 -14.01
C ASP A 63 -0.09 -9.34 -12.57
N ALA A 64 -0.58 -8.14 -12.24
CA ALA A 64 -1.13 -7.86 -10.92
C ALA A 64 -2.48 -8.57 -10.74
N CYS A 65 -2.65 -9.23 -9.60
CA CYS A 65 -3.89 -9.91 -9.23
C CYS A 65 -4.23 -9.62 -7.75
N ASP A 66 -5.29 -10.24 -7.22
CA ASP A 66 -5.64 -10.20 -5.80
C ASP A 66 -5.89 -11.65 -5.32
N ASP A 67 -5.03 -12.15 -4.43
CA ASP A 67 -5.12 -13.52 -3.91
C ASP A 67 -6.16 -13.64 -2.78
N GLY A 68 -6.75 -12.52 -2.37
CA GLY A 68 -7.73 -12.39 -1.31
C GLY A 68 -7.15 -12.57 0.10
N ASN A 69 -5.84 -12.75 0.25
CA ASN A 69 -5.17 -12.87 1.53
C ASN A 69 -4.71 -11.48 2.01
N PRO A 70 -5.29 -10.93 3.08
CA PRO A 70 -4.94 -9.60 3.55
C PRO A 70 -3.55 -9.51 4.20
N ASN A 71 -2.84 -10.63 4.35
CA ASN A 71 -1.48 -10.68 4.92
C ASN A 71 -0.40 -10.78 3.85
N THR A 72 -0.76 -10.67 2.59
CA THR A 72 0.17 -10.60 1.46
C THR A 72 0.09 -9.22 0.82
N THR A 73 1.17 -8.83 0.15
CA THR A 73 1.24 -7.59 -0.64
C THR A 73 1.96 -7.86 -1.94
N GLY A 74 1.65 -7.07 -2.97
CA GLY A 74 2.29 -7.21 -4.28
C GLY A 74 1.89 -8.51 -4.96
N ASP A 75 0.60 -8.82 -4.93
CA ASP A 75 0.01 -10.01 -5.49
C ASP A 75 0.20 -10.03 -7.01
N VAL A 76 0.83 -11.09 -7.50
CA VAL A 76 1.07 -11.31 -8.92
C VAL A 76 0.71 -12.72 -9.32
N ILE A 77 0.32 -12.86 -10.57
CA ILE A 77 0.08 -14.17 -11.18
C ILE A 77 1.42 -14.91 -11.23
N GLN A 78 1.42 -16.12 -10.71
CA GLN A 78 2.58 -17.00 -10.64
C GLN A 78 2.70 -17.82 -11.93
N GLN A 79 3.82 -18.52 -12.09
CA GLN A 79 4.05 -19.39 -13.26
C GLN A 79 3.05 -20.56 -13.37
N ASP A 80 2.38 -20.92 -12.29
CA ASP A 80 1.32 -21.93 -12.27
C ASP A 80 -0.09 -21.31 -12.40
N CYS A 81 -0.17 -20.04 -12.77
CA CYS A 81 -1.40 -19.24 -12.89
C CYS A 81 -2.20 -19.10 -11.59
N SER A 82 -1.60 -19.41 -10.45
CA SER A 82 -2.14 -19.01 -9.16
C SER A 82 -1.87 -17.52 -8.92
N CYS A 83 -2.76 -16.86 -8.19
CA CYS A 83 -2.47 -15.53 -7.64
C CYS A 83 -1.86 -15.71 -6.26
N SER A 84 -0.69 -15.11 -6.01
CA SER A 84 -0.07 -15.09 -4.68
C SER A 84 0.73 -13.82 -4.51
N GLY A 85 0.65 -13.22 -3.34
CA GLY A 85 1.53 -12.14 -2.93
C GLY A 85 2.63 -12.58 -1.99
N ASN A 86 3.42 -11.59 -1.56
CA ASN A 86 4.53 -11.79 -0.66
C ASN A 86 4.10 -11.53 0.79
N PRO A 87 4.56 -12.34 1.76
CA PRO A 87 4.20 -12.17 3.16
C PRO A 87 4.48 -10.74 3.64
N ALA A 88 3.43 -10.04 4.04
CA ALA A 88 3.55 -8.70 4.53
C ALA A 88 3.99 -8.71 6.00
N LEU A 89 4.89 -7.80 6.37
CA LEU A 89 5.41 -7.75 7.73
C LEU A 89 4.53 -6.82 8.58
N PRO A 90 3.90 -7.32 9.66
CA PRO A 90 3.13 -6.47 10.55
C PRO A 90 4.06 -5.52 11.31
N ALA A 91 3.68 -4.25 11.32
CA ALA A 91 4.35 -3.18 12.04
C ALA A 91 3.34 -2.37 12.85
N THR A 92 3.80 -1.76 13.94
CA THR A 92 3.02 -0.83 14.74
C THR A 92 3.88 0.38 15.06
N THR A 93 3.29 1.56 14.93
CA THR A 93 3.92 2.82 15.33
C THR A 93 2.93 3.63 16.15
N CYS A 94 3.43 4.39 17.11
CA CYS A 94 2.64 5.31 17.90
C CYS A 94 3.30 6.68 17.93
N SER A 95 2.51 7.74 17.84
CA SER A 95 2.96 9.12 17.97
C SER A 95 2.04 9.88 18.90
N ARG A 96 2.62 10.51 19.92
CA ARG A 96 1.92 11.38 20.85
C ARG A 96 1.89 12.80 20.29
N VAL A 97 0.85 13.57 20.63
CA VAL A 97 0.88 15.02 20.46
C VAL A 97 2.16 15.55 21.13
N GLY A 98 2.98 16.23 20.34
CA GLY A 98 4.36 16.55 20.71
C GLY A 98 4.61 18.01 21.09
N THR A 99 3.66 18.90 20.80
CA THR A 99 3.76 20.34 21.06
C THR A 99 2.38 20.92 21.36
N GLY A 100 2.34 22.08 22.03
CA GLY A 100 1.06 22.68 22.44
C GLY A 100 0.18 23.26 21.34
N ASN A 101 0.72 23.40 20.12
CA ASN A 101 -0.10 23.79 18.96
C ASN A 101 -0.50 22.57 18.11
N ASP A 102 -0.23 21.36 18.59
CA ASP A 102 -0.61 20.12 17.94
C ASP A 102 -1.86 19.49 18.58
N ASP A 103 -2.47 20.12 19.57
CA ASP A 103 -3.86 19.92 19.95
C ASP A 103 -4.57 21.26 20.14
N ALA A 104 -5.88 21.25 19.91
CA ALA A 104 -6.66 22.47 19.85
C ALA A 104 -8.15 22.22 20.04
N GLU A 105 -8.84 23.24 20.53
CA GLU A 105 -10.29 23.27 20.65
C GLU A 105 -10.84 24.47 19.88
N GLU A 106 -11.91 24.27 19.12
CA GLU A 106 -12.56 25.34 18.38
C GLU A 106 -14.04 25.42 18.72
N ASN A 107 -14.45 26.54 19.31
CA ASN A 107 -15.85 26.74 19.68
C ASN A 107 -16.74 27.15 18.49
N SER A 108 -18.05 27.16 18.71
CA SER A 108 -19.05 27.52 17.68
C SER A 108 -18.93 28.92 17.05
N SER A 109 -18.13 29.83 17.63
CA SER A 109 -17.82 31.14 17.01
C SER A 109 -16.61 31.09 16.08
N GLY A 110 -15.96 29.93 15.97
CA GLY A 110 -14.72 29.73 15.24
C GLY A 110 -13.47 30.16 16.02
N ALA A 111 -13.58 30.48 17.31
CA ALA A 111 -12.41 30.83 18.11
C ALA A 111 -11.66 29.56 18.52
N VAL A 112 -10.34 29.57 18.33
CA VAL A 112 -9.45 28.44 18.55
C VAL A 112 -8.66 28.66 19.84
N ASP A 113 -8.70 27.69 20.75
CA ASP A 113 -7.81 27.59 21.91
C ASP A 113 -6.70 26.58 21.60
N LEU A 114 -5.45 26.99 21.82
CA LEU A 114 -4.23 26.18 21.64
C LEU A 114 -3.52 25.97 22.98
N SER A 115 -4.17 26.30 24.08
CA SER A 115 -3.52 26.42 25.39
C SER A 115 -4.29 25.81 26.53
N SER A 116 -5.47 25.25 26.25
CA SER A 116 -6.29 24.51 27.21
C SER A 116 -5.48 23.39 27.86
N SER A 117 -5.66 23.18 29.17
CA SER A 117 -5.03 22.08 29.92
C SER A 117 -5.64 20.72 29.58
N ASP A 118 -6.80 20.73 28.99
CA ASP A 118 -7.67 19.59 28.76
C ASP A 118 -8.28 19.68 27.36
N LEU A 119 -8.82 18.55 26.91
CA LEU A 119 -9.61 18.44 25.70
C LEU A 119 -10.98 17.90 26.10
N GLU A 120 -11.96 18.79 26.27
CA GLU A 120 -13.35 18.38 26.45
C GLU A 120 -13.89 17.96 25.10
N LEU A 121 -13.93 16.64 24.88
CA LEU A 121 -14.38 16.05 23.63
C LEU A 121 -15.82 16.49 23.30
N THR A 122 -15.90 17.54 22.49
CA THR A 122 -17.06 18.16 21.83
C THR A 122 -17.98 19.06 22.63
N GLU A 123 -17.93 19.09 23.97
CA GLU A 123 -18.78 20.00 24.77
C GLU A 123 -18.06 20.50 26.04
N ASP A 124 -17.82 21.80 26.12
CA ASP A 124 -17.47 22.49 27.37
C ASP A 124 -18.58 23.47 27.79
N SER A 125 -18.40 24.76 27.50
CA SER A 125 -19.37 25.84 27.68
C SER A 125 -20.30 25.99 26.47
N GLY A 126 -20.17 25.07 25.52
CA GLY A 126 -20.94 24.89 24.30
C GLY A 126 -20.23 23.87 23.39
N VAL A 127 -20.91 23.48 22.31
CA VAL A 127 -20.35 22.53 21.33
C VAL A 127 -19.07 23.09 20.69
N GLN A 128 -18.06 22.24 20.60
CA GLN A 128 -16.76 22.54 20.01
C GLN A 128 -16.23 21.40 19.13
N THR A 129 -15.26 21.73 18.29
CA THR A 129 -14.50 20.78 17.47
C THR A 129 -13.12 20.61 18.08
N ILE A 130 -12.66 19.38 18.20
CA ILE A 130 -11.34 19.05 18.74
C ILE A 130 -10.42 18.65 17.60
N GLY A 131 -9.19 19.15 17.64
CA GLY A 131 -8.14 18.84 16.68
C GLY A 131 -6.92 18.28 17.40
N MET A 132 -6.35 17.20 16.86
CA MET A 132 -5.08 16.64 17.32
C MET A 132 -4.20 16.36 16.12
N ARG A 133 -2.91 16.67 16.22
CA ARG A 133 -1.91 16.53 15.18
C ARG A 133 -0.79 15.64 15.67
N PHE A 134 -0.48 14.63 14.88
CA PHE A 134 0.52 13.61 15.17
C PHE A 134 1.64 13.72 14.14
N ASN A 135 2.86 13.91 14.62
CA ASN A 135 4.02 14.12 13.77
C ASN A 135 4.75 12.80 13.51
N ALA A 136 5.30 12.66 12.30
CA ALA A 136 6.36 11.72 11.96
C ALA A 136 6.12 10.27 12.44
N LEU A 137 4.93 9.72 12.19
CA LEU A 137 4.60 8.33 12.53
C LEU A 137 5.48 7.29 11.82
N GLN A 138 6.20 7.69 10.76
CA GLN A 138 7.04 6.80 9.94
C GLN A 138 6.25 5.71 9.20
N ILE A 139 4.97 5.97 8.90
CA ILE A 139 4.16 5.07 8.08
C ILE A 139 4.52 5.31 6.61
N PRO A 140 4.91 4.28 5.83
CA PRO A 140 5.14 4.46 4.41
C PRO A 140 3.87 4.89 3.67
N GLN A 141 4.05 5.70 2.63
CA GLN A 141 2.95 6.03 1.72
C GLN A 141 2.36 4.76 1.11
N GLY A 142 1.03 4.68 1.08
CA GLY A 142 0.31 3.53 0.53
C GLY A 142 0.38 2.25 1.39
N ALA A 143 0.96 2.30 2.59
CA ALA A 143 0.93 1.15 3.49
C ALA A 143 -0.51 0.70 3.78
N THR A 144 -0.73 -0.61 3.86
CA THR A 144 -2.05 -1.16 4.22
C THR A 144 -2.24 -1.05 5.72
N ILE A 145 -3.23 -0.25 6.15
CA ILE A 145 -3.55 -0.02 7.55
C ILE A 145 -4.53 -1.08 8.03
N THR A 146 -4.12 -1.88 9.00
CA THR A 146 -4.94 -2.97 9.56
C THR A 146 -5.70 -2.54 10.82
N GLY A 147 -5.18 -1.54 11.53
CA GLY A 147 -5.78 -1.00 12.74
C GLY A 147 -5.25 0.38 13.07
N ALA A 148 -6.08 1.25 13.64
CA ALA A 148 -5.61 2.50 14.22
C ALA A 148 -6.55 2.95 15.34
N HIS A 149 -6.00 3.57 16.39
CA HIS A 149 -6.78 4.19 17.45
C HIS A 149 -6.01 5.36 18.07
N ILE A 150 -6.74 6.31 18.65
CA ILE A 150 -6.16 7.28 19.57
C ILE A 150 -6.38 6.78 20.99
N GLN A 151 -5.30 6.74 21.78
CA GLN A 151 -5.35 6.54 23.22
C GLN A 151 -5.41 7.90 23.92
N PHE A 152 -6.45 8.09 24.73
CA PHE A 152 -6.58 9.23 25.63
C PHE A 152 -6.23 8.83 27.07
N ALA A 153 -5.92 9.83 27.90
CA ALA A 153 -5.90 9.71 29.36
C ALA A 153 -6.95 10.65 29.96
N VAL A 154 -7.67 10.20 30.97
CA VAL A 154 -8.72 10.98 31.64
C VAL A 154 -8.10 12.11 32.46
N ASP A 155 -8.47 13.36 32.19
CA ASP A 155 -8.14 14.50 33.06
C ASP A 155 -9.22 14.69 34.15
N GLU A 156 -10.50 14.75 33.75
CA GLU A 156 -11.62 14.87 34.69
C GLU A 156 -12.80 13.96 34.34
N THR A 157 -13.64 13.71 35.36
CA THR A 157 -14.75 12.74 35.30
C THR A 157 -16.12 13.41 35.07
N ARG A 158 -16.14 14.62 34.48
CA ARG A 158 -17.36 15.39 34.20
C ARG A 158 -18.05 14.94 32.92
N ASN A 159 -18.44 13.67 32.89
CA ASN A 159 -19.14 13.06 31.77
C ASN A 159 -20.44 13.79 31.40
N LEU A 160 -20.73 13.91 30.10
CA LEU A 160 -22.03 14.30 29.58
C LEU A 160 -22.51 13.27 28.55
N ASP A 161 -23.70 12.71 28.78
CA ASP A 161 -24.30 11.68 27.93
C ASP A 161 -25.60 12.17 27.27
N PRO A 162 -25.95 11.68 26.06
CA PRO A 162 -25.19 10.70 25.28
C PRO A 162 -23.89 11.30 24.72
N CYS A 163 -22.80 10.54 24.79
CA CYS A 163 -21.53 10.89 24.16
C CYS A 163 -21.40 10.13 22.83
N ASN A 164 -21.64 10.83 21.73
CA ASN A 164 -21.59 10.29 20.37
C ASN A 164 -20.70 11.20 19.53
N LEU A 165 -19.53 10.70 19.20
CA LEU A 165 -18.46 11.43 18.53
C LEU A 165 -18.30 10.90 17.10
N ALA A 166 -17.99 11.80 16.18
CA ALA A 166 -17.61 11.49 14.82
C ALA A 166 -16.15 11.90 14.63
N ILE A 167 -15.35 10.95 14.16
CA ILE A 167 -13.92 11.12 13.95
C ILE A 167 -13.66 11.24 12.46
N TYR A 168 -12.84 12.21 12.10
CA TYR A 168 -12.39 12.50 10.75
C TYR A 168 -10.88 12.69 10.75
N GLY A 169 -10.26 12.52 9.58
CA GLY A 169 -8.91 12.99 9.33
C GLY A 169 -8.93 14.30 8.55
N GLU A 170 -7.86 15.07 8.62
CA GLU A 170 -7.63 16.10 7.61
C GLU A 170 -7.16 15.46 6.30
N ALA A 171 -7.85 15.77 5.20
CA ALA A 171 -7.49 15.32 3.86
C ALA A 171 -6.35 16.18 3.27
N SER A 172 -5.16 16.08 3.87
CA SER A 172 -3.94 16.76 3.42
C SER A 172 -2.73 15.82 3.35
N ASP A 173 -1.77 16.19 2.51
CA ASP A 173 -0.56 15.40 2.27
C ASP A 173 0.43 15.49 3.44
N ASP A 174 0.49 16.66 4.07
CA ASP A 174 1.22 16.94 5.31
C ASP A 174 0.46 18.03 6.06
N ALA A 175 -0.20 17.65 7.16
CA ALA A 175 -1.09 18.55 7.87
C ALA A 175 -0.29 19.66 8.58
N PRO A 176 -0.65 20.94 8.40
CA PRO A 176 0.02 22.04 9.11
C PRO A 176 -0.38 22.06 10.59
N THR A 177 0.51 22.58 11.44
CA THR A 177 0.22 22.83 12.86
C THR A 177 -1.01 23.72 13.05
N PHE A 178 -1.69 23.64 14.20
CA PHE A 178 -2.83 24.50 14.47
C PHE A 178 -2.39 25.95 14.67
N SER A 179 -3.31 26.87 14.40
CA SER A 179 -3.09 28.31 14.58
C SER A 179 -4.32 28.95 15.19
N GLY A 180 -4.15 30.06 15.91
CA GLY A 180 -5.25 30.82 16.51
C GLY A 180 -6.12 31.59 15.50
N ASN A 181 -6.00 31.31 14.20
CA ASN A 181 -6.87 31.88 13.18
C ASN A 181 -8.28 31.31 13.34
N SER A 182 -9.30 32.12 13.11
CA SER A 182 -10.68 31.65 13.23
C SER A 182 -10.99 30.51 12.26
N ASN A 183 -11.70 29.50 12.74
CA ASN A 183 -12.11 28.31 11.99
C ASN A 183 -10.93 27.41 11.55
N ASN A 184 -9.80 27.42 12.27
CA ASN A 184 -8.63 26.62 11.89
C ASN A 184 -8.88 25.10 11.92
N LEU A 185 -9.87 24.61 12.65
CA LEU A 185 -10.26 23.20 12.71
C LEU A 185 -11.42 22.94 11.75
N THR A 186 -12.52 23.69 11.84
CA THR A 186 -13.71 23.42 11.02
C THR A 186 -13.54 23.72 9.53
N ALA A 187 -12.58 24.57 9.15
CA ALA A 187 -12.27 24.85 7.74
C ALA A 187 -11.31 23.83 7.11
N ARG A 188 -10.72 22.91 7.88
CA ARG A 188 -9.82 21.88 7.35
C ARG A 188 -10.60 20.90 6.46
N PRO A 189 -10.09 20.56 5.27
CA PRO A 189 -10.73 19.56 4.42
C PRO A 189 -10.70 18.22 5.14
N ARG A 190 -11.82 17.50 5.17
CA ARG A 190 -11.94 16.21 5.87
C ARG A 190 -11.79 15.05 4.90
N THR A 191 -11.33 13.91 5.43
CA THR A 191 -11.45 12.60 4.80
C THR A 191 -12.90 12.31 4.41
N GLY A 192 -13.09 11.50 3.35
CA GLY A 192 -14.39 10.96 3.00
C GLY A 192 -14.85 9.92 4.03
N ALA A 193 -13.90 9.10 4.50
CA ALA A 193 -14.08 8.20 5.61
C ALA A 193 -14.29 8.97 6.92
N SER A 194 -15.21 8.47 7.73
CA SER A 194 -15.41 8.87 9.11
C SER A 194 -15.78 7.67 9.96
N VAL A 195 -15.52 7.77 11.26
CA VAL A 195 -15.79 6.70 12.22
C VAL A 195 -16.60 7.24 13.39
N ALA A 196 -17.70 6.57 13.71
CA ALA A 196 -18.47 6.87 14.90
C ALA A 196 -17.80 6.24 16.13
N TRP A 197 -17.79 6.98 17.24
CA TRP A 197 -17.27 6.52 18.52
C TRP A 197 -18.19 6.95 19.65
N ALA A 198 -18.59 6.00 20.48
CA ALA A 198 -19.44 6.23 21.64
C ALA A 198 -18.70 5.72 22.89
N PRO A 199 -17.78 6.52 23.46
CA PRO A 199 -17.01 6.09 24.62
C PRO A 199 -17.92 5.87 25.84
N PRO A 200 -17.65 4.84 26.66
CA PRO A 200 -18.29 4.73 27.97
C PRO A 200 -17.90 5.92 28.85
N ALA A 201 -18.61 6.10 29.97
CA ALA A 201 -18.23 7.11 30.96
C ALA A 201 -16.78 6.89 31.45
N TRP A 202 -16.05 7.98 31.67
CA TRP A 202 -14.71 7.97 32.24
C TRP A 202 -14.81 8.28 33.73
N ASP A 203 -14.58 7.26 34.56
CA ASP A 203 -14.94 7.29 35.98
C ASP A 203 -13.76 7.53 36.93
N ALA A 204 -12.51 7.50 36.43
CA ALA A 204 -11.32 7.78 37.22
C ALA A 204 -10.29 8.61 36.44
N VAL A 205 -9.79 9.65 37.10
CA VAL A 205 -8.69 10.49 36.60
C VAL A 205 -7.43 9.65 36.43
N GLY A 206 -6.75 9.84 35.30
CA GLY A 206 -5.56 9.10 34.93
C GLY A 206 -5.82 7.74 34.26
N ASP A 207 -7.08 7.31 34.12
CA ASP A 207 -7.39 6.11 33.34
C ASP A 207 -6.95 6.30 31.89
N ALA A 208 -6.26 5.31 31.33
CA ALA A 208 -5.81 5.27 29.95
C ALA A 208 -5.89 3.83 29.43
N GLY A 209 -7.07 3.22 29.61
CA GLY A 209 -7.35 1.86 29.18
C GLY A 209 -8.09 1.82 27.85
N THR A 210 -8.63 0.64 27.53
CA THR A 210 -9.43 0.41 26.31
C THR A 210 -10.71 1.26 26.26
N ALA A 211 -11.23 1.68 27.41
CA ALA A 211 -12.39 2.59 27.51
C ALA A 211 -12.07 4.03 27.03
N GLN A 212 -10.79 4.40 26.99
CA GLN A 212 -10.27 5.68 26.51
C GLN A 212 -9.66 5.56 25.10
N GLN A 213 -9.85 4.44 24.41
CA GLN A 213 -9.45 4.28 23.02
C GLN A 213 -10.61 4.62 22.10
N THR A 214 -10.31 5.28 20.98
CA THR A 214 -11.27 5.45 19.90
C THR A 214 -11.70 4.10 19.33
N SER A 215 -12.86 4.06 18.64
CA SER A 215 -13.14 3.02 17.65
C SER A 215 -11.97 2.89 16.65
N ASN A 216 -11.88 1.75 15.94
CA ASN A 216 -10.85 1.57 14.91
C ASN A 216 -10.99 2.63 13.80
N ILE A 217 -9.98 3.48 13.63
CA ILE A 217 -9.93 4.57 12.65
C ILE A 217 -9.07 4.24 11.41
N ALA A 218 -8.75 2.96 11.17
CA ALA A 218 -7.91 2.52 10.05
C ALA A 218 -8.35 3.10 8.70
N SER A 219 -9.65 3.17 8.42
CA SER A 219 -10.17 3.72 7.16
C SER A 219 -9.84 5.19 6.95
N ILE A 220 -9.78 5.98 8.03
CA ILE A 220 -9.39 7.40 7.99
C ILE A 220 -7.90 7.52 7.69
N ILE A 221 -7.07 6.74 8.40
CA ILE A 221 -5.62 6.76 8.21
C ILE A 221 -5.27 6.25 6.80
N GLN A 222 -5.95 5.21 6.31
CA GLN A 222 -5.76 4.66 4.97
C GLN A 222 -5.96 5.72 3.89
N GLU A 223 -7.02 6.54 3.99
CA GLU A 223 -7.24 7.63 3.04
C GLU A 223 -6.09 8.64 3.01
N ILE A 224 -5.51 8.97 4.17
CA ILE A 224 -4.41 9.94 4.29
C ILE A 224 -3.11 9.37 3.74
N VAL A 225 -2.73 8.15 4.13
CA VAL A 225 -1.47 7.55 3.68
C VAL A 225 -1.48 7.19 2.19
N ASN A 226 -2.67 7.03 1.59
CA ASN A 226 -2.85 6.81 0.14
C ASN A 226 -2.69 8.09 -0.70
N ARG A 227 -2.62 9.27 -0.08
CA ARG A 227 -2.49 10.52 -0.83
C ARG A 227 -1.13 10.60 -1.50
N THR A 228 -1.09 11.03 -2.76
CA THR A 228 0.13 11.03 -3.59
C THR A 228 1.26 11.92 -3.04
N GLY A 229 0.95 12.95 -2.25
CA GLY A 229 1.96 13.80 -1.60
C GLY A 229 2.34 13.38 -0.18
N TYR A 230 1.68 12.38 0.39
CA TYR A 230 2.02 11.88 1.73
C TYR A 230 3.40 11.22 1.73
N THR A 231 4.16 11.44 2.80
CA THR A 231 5.47 10.82 3.03
C THR A 231 5.52 10.28 4.46
N SER A 232 6.50 9.42 4.78
CA SER A 232 6.66 8.87 6.14
C SER A 232 6.94 9.92 7.22
N ASN A 233 7.34 11.13 6.81
CA ASN A 233 7.56 12.28 7.69
C ASN A 233 6.37 13.24 7.75
N SER A 234 5.33 13.01 6.93
CA SER A 234 4.12 13.80 6.96
C SER A 234 3.40 13.69 8.30
N SER A 235 2.66 14.73 8.64
CA SER A 235 1.87 14.80 9.86
C SER A 235 0.40 14.53 9.57
N ILE A 236 -0.26 13.86 10.51
CA ILE A 236 -1.66 13.48 10.42
C ILE A 236 -2.45 14.31 11.42
N VAL A 237 -3.54 14.93 10.97
CA VAL A 237 -4.51 15.58 11.85
C VAL A 237 -5.77 14.73 11.96
N ILE A 238 -6.24 14.53 13.18
CA ILE A 238 -7.54 13.95 13.51
C ILE A 238 -8.43 15.03 14.08
N ILE A 239 -9.67 15.06 13.62
CA ILE A 239 -10.70 16.02 13.99
C ILE A 239 -11.87 15.25 14.59
N ILE A 240 -12.32 15.69 15.77
CA ILE A 240 -13.47 15.10 16.47
C ILE A 240 -14.54 16.18 16.63
N ASP A 241 -15.75 15.88 16.19
CA ASP A 241 -16.98 16.62 16.53
C ASP A 241 -18.07 15.65 17.00
N GLY A 242 -19.22 16.17 17.44
CA GLY A 242 -20.28 15.34 17.98
C GLY A 242 -21.04 16.00 19.10
N VAL A 243 -21.54 15.16 20.02
CA VAL A 243 -22.29 15.57 21.21
C VAL A 243 -21.83 14.81 22.44
N GLY A 244 -22.01 15.42 23.61
CA GLY A 244 -21.60 14.86 24.89
C GLY A 244 -20.19 15.29 25.28
N ARG A 245 -19.66 14.71 26.35
CA ARG A 245 -18.32 15.04 26.85
C ARG A 245 -17.64 13.85 27.49
N ARG A 246 -16.38 13.67 27.11
CA ARG A 246 -15.31 13.06 27.91
C ARG A 246 -14.16 14.06 27.95
N THR A 247 -13.46 14.18 29.06
CA THR A 247 -12.38 15.18 29.19
C THR A 247 -11.04 14.47 29.26
N ALA A 248 -10.21 14.72 28.26
CA ALA A 248 -8.88 14.12 28.15
C ALA A 248 -7.79 15.12 28.54
N GLU A 249 -6.64 14.61 28.97
CA GLU A 249 -5.41 15.40 29.09
C GLU A 249 -5.02 15.97 27.71
N SER A 250 -4.68 17.26 27.67
CA SER A 250 -4.02 17.89 26.52
C SER A 250 -2.50 17.84 26.68
N TYR A 251 -1.77 18.24 25.64
CA TYR A 251 -0.33 18.49 25.74
C TYR A 251 -0.01 19.56 26.78
N ASN A 252 -0.82 20.61 26.87
CA ASN A 252 -0.57 21.74 27.77
C ASN A 252 -0.92 21.41 29.24
N GLY A 253 -1.81 20.45 29.48
CA GLY A 253 -2.04 19.89 30.83
C GLY A 253 -0.93 18.92 31.24
N SER A 254 -0.77 17.83 30.47
CA SER A 254 0.18 16.77 30.76
C SER A 254 0.79 16.21 29.46
N PRO A 255 1.99 16.68 29.04
CA PRO A 255 2.66 16.19 27.84
C PRO A 255 2.86 14.67 27.81
N ALA A 256 3.00 14.04 28.98
CA ALA A 256 3.17 12.59 29.10
C ALA A 256 1.87 11.80 28.93
N GLN A 257 0.72 12.45 29.05
CA GLN A 257 -0.62 11.86 28.98
C GLN A 257 -1.46 12.40 27.83
N ALA A 258 -0.93 13.37 27.07
CA ALA A 258 -1.52 13.90 25.85
C ALA A 258 -1.91 12.78 24.86
N PRO A 259 -2.86 13.02 23.94
CA PRO A 259 -3.37 11.99 23.04
C PRO A 259 -2.26 11.33 22.23
N GLU A 260 -2.37 10.01 22.03
CA GLU A 260 -1.40 9.22 21.27
C GLU A 260 -2.11 8.41 20.19
N LEU A 261 -1.74 8.64 18.93
CA LEU A 261 -2.22 7.86 17.79
C LEU A 261 -1.33 6.65 17.61
N CYS A 262 -1.90 5.46 17.73
CA CYS A 262 -1.25 4.19 17.40
C CYS A 262 -1.84 3.62 16.11
N VAL A 263 -0.98 3.17 15.21
CA VAL A 263 -1.32 2.63 13.89
C VAL A 263 -0.62 1.30 13.68
N GLU A 264 -1.41 0.30 13.31
CA GLU A 264 -1.01 -1.03 12.88
C GLU A 264 -1.10 -1.09 11.35
N TYR A 265 -0.04 -1.55 10.70
CA TYR A 265 0.04 -1.59 9.24
C TYR A 265 0.92 -2.73 8.76
N LEU A 266 0.77 -3.06 7.48
CA LEU A 266 1.58 -4.04 6.80
C LEU A 266 2.61 -3.34 5.93
N LEU A 267 3.86 -3.78 6.08
CA LEU A 267 4.95 -3.40 5.21
C LEU A 267 5.06 -4.39 4.05
N ALA A 268 5.22 -3.86 2.84
CA ALA A 268 5.75 -4.66 1.75
C ALA A 268 7.13 -5.20 2.15
N PRO A 269 7.44 -6.47 1.88
CA PRO A 269 8.76 -7.02 2.15
C PRO A 269 9.83 -6.18 1.45
N ALA A 270 10.90 -5.87 2.19
CA ALA A 270 12.04 -5.18 1.64
C ALA A 270 12.82 -6.16 0.75
N TYR A 271 12.91 -5.86 -0.54
CA TYR A 271 13.70 -6.60 -1.51
C TYR A 271 15.07 -5.96 -1.70
N ASP A 272 16.11 -6.78 -1.80
CA ASP A 272 17.43 -6.29 -2.26
C ASP A 272 17.33 -5.67 -3.67
N CYS A 273 16.41 -6.19 -4.49
CA CYS A 273 16.14 -5.74 -5.85
C CYS A 273 14.66 -5.34 -6.02
N PRO A 274 14.25 -4.13 -5.61
CA PRO A 274 12.85 -3.71 -5.58
C PRO A 274 12.13 -3.75 -6.94
N ALA A 275 12.85 -3.48 -8.04
CA ALA A 275 12.27 -3.52 -9.38
C ALA A 275 11.91 -4.94 -9.85
N LEU A 276 12.53 -5.96 -9.25
CA LEU A 276 12.28 -7.37 -9.52
C LEU A 276 11.38 -8.03 -8.48
N SER A 277 11.05 -7.33 -7.39
CA SER A 277 10.44 -7.92 -6.20
C SER A 277 11.16 -9.20 -5.75
N ALA A 278 12.50 -9.19 -5.78
CA ALA A 278 13.35 -10.33 -5.50
C ALA A 278 14.57 -9.94 -4.63
N ASN A 279 15.11 -10.91 -3.90
CA ASN A 279 16.34 -10.77 -3.10
C ASN A 279 17.55 -11.34 -3.86
N ILE A 280 18.75 -10.92 -3.45
CA ILE A 280 19.98 -11.45 -4.05
C ILE A 280 20.06 -12.96 -3.76
N GLY A 281 20.25 -13.76 -4.81
CA GLY A 281 20.30 -15.22 -4.75
C GLY A 281 18.95 -15.91 -4.97
N ASP A 282 17.85 -15.17 -5.10
CA ASP A 282 16.57 -15.75 -5.52
C ASP A 282 16.68 -16.32 -6.93
N ALA A 283 15.98 -17.44 -7.18
CA ALA A 283 15.93 -18.05 -8.49
C ALA A 283 15.16 -17.13 -9.47
N CYS A 284 15.63 -17.06 -10.70
CA CYS A 284 15.00 -16.30 -11.78
C CYS A 284 15.21 -17.03 -13.11
N ASN A 285 14.75 -16.45 -14.22
CA ASN A 285 14.99 -16.95 -15.57
C ASN A 285 15.26 -15.75 -16.49
N ASP A 286 16.42 -15.69 -17.12
CA ASP A 286 16.80 -14.62 -18.04
C ASP A 286 16.51 -14.96 -19.52
N GLY A 287 15.91 -16.12 -19.77
CA GLY A 287 15.61 -16.64 -21.10
C GLY A 287 16.84 -17.15 -21.86
N ASP A 288 18.03 -17.15 -21.26
CA ASP A 288 19.24 -17.66 -21.87
C ASP A 288 19.34 -19.18 -21.67
N ASN A 289 18.97 -19.93 -22.70
CA ASN A 289 19.07 -21.39 -22.68
C ASN A 289 20.51 -21.94 -22.60
N THR A 290 21.53 -21.08 -22.67
CA THR A 290 22.93 -21.48 -22.49
C THR A 290 23.36 -21.49 -21.02
N THR A 291 22.56 -20.93 -20.11
CA THR A 291 22.81 -20.92 -18.67
C THR A 291 21.87 -21.85 -17.91
N THR A 292 22.28 -22.24 -16.70
CA THR A 292 21.48 -23.01 -15.74
C THR A 292 21.63 -22.43 -14.34
N ASN A 293 20.64 -22.69 -13.48
CA ASN A 293 20.56 -22.16 -12.12
C ASN A 293 20.63 -20.62 -12.10
N ASP A 294 19.75 -19.96 -12.86
CA ASP A 294 19.75 -18.50 -12.93
C ASP A 294 19.29 -17.92 -11.59
N GLN A 295 20.05 -16.94 -11.11
CA GLN A 295 19.83 -16.27 -9.85
C GLN A 295 20.01 -14.76 -9.97
N VAL A 296 19.30 -14.03 -9.11
CA VAL A 296 19.44 -12.59 -8.98
C VAL A 296 20.81 -12.25 -8.39
N ASP A 297 21.64 -11.55 -9.14
CA ASP A 297 22.97 -11.14 -8.72
C ASP A 297 22.96 -9.87 -7.85
N ALA A 298 24.13 -9.46 -7.34
CA ALA A 298 24.28 -8.27 -6.50
C ALA A 298 23.98 -6.94 -7.22
N ASN A 299 23.83 -6.96 -8.54
CA ASN A 299 23.46 -5.82 -9.37
C ASN A 299 22.00 -5.90 -9.84
N CYS A 300 21.21 -6.83 -9.30
CA CYS A 300 19.82 -7.08 -9.68
C CYS A 300 19.63 -7.50 -11.13
N ASN A 301 20.57 -8.27 -11.69
CA ASN A 301 20.37 -8.97 -12.96
C ASN A 301 20.03 -10.43 -12.67
N CYS A 302 19.14 -11.01 -13.47
CA CYS A 302 19.04 -12.46 -13.53
C CYS A 302 20.21 -12.98 -14.38
N THR A 303 21.05 -13.84 -13.79
CA THR A 303 22.17 -14.45 -14.50
C THR A 303 22.35 -15.89 -14.07
N GLY A 304 22.62 -16.78 -15.02
CA GLY A 304 22.92 -18.18 -14.72
C GLY A 304 24.38 -18.59 -14.83
N THR A 305 24.62 -19.83 -14.42
CA THR A 305 25.91 -20.49 -14.61
C THR A 305 25.94 -21.06 -16.03
N PRO A 306 26.94 -20.71 -16.87
CA PRO A 306 27.07 -21.28 -18.20
C PRO A 306 27.06 -22.81 -18.16
N THR A 307 26.16 -23.41 -18.92
CA THR A 307 26.09 -24.86 -19.09
C THR A 307 27.32 -25.26 -19.89
N ALA A 308 28.27 -25.95 -19.27
CA ALA A 308 29.48 -26.39 -19.95
C ALA A 308 29.11 -27.14 -21.25
N CYS A 309 29.66 -26.68 -22.38
CA CYS A 309 29.28 -27.01 -23.75
C CYS A 309 28.68 -28.42 -23.94
N ALA A 310 27.35 -28.49 -24.10
CA ALA A 310 26.72 -29.54 -24.89
C ALA A 310 26.97 -29.23 -26.37
N GLY A 311 28.18 -29.51 -26.85
CA GLY A 311 28.57 -29.18 -28.22
C GLY A 311 29.97 -29.60 -28.67
N ILE A 312 30.78 -30.15 -27.77
CA ILE A 312 32.02 -30.86 -28.15
C ILE A 312 31.95 -32.25 -27.55
N GLY A 313 31.10 -33.08 -28.15
CA GLY A 313 31.27 -34.52 -28.04
C GLY A 313 32.59 -34.87 -28.72
N ASP A 314 33.55 -35.27 -27.90
CA ASP A 314 34.65 -36.19 -28.18
C ASP A 314 34.59 -36.85 -29.58
N ASP A 315 35.52 -36.44 -30.45
CA ASP A 315 35.78 -36.99 -31.79
C ASP A 315 37.00 -37.95 -31.80
N ASP A 316 37.58 -38.33 -30.65
CA ASP A 316 38.74 -39.23 -30.58
C ASP A 316 38.60 -40.50 -29.70
N GLY A 317 37.54 -40.63 -28.92
CA GLY A 317 37.02 -41.89 -28.40
C GLY A 317 37.88 -42.56 -27.33
N ASP A 318 38.50 -41.82 -26.42
CA ASP A 318 39.04 -42.37 -25.17
C ASP A 318 38.52 -41.61 -23.93
N GLY A 319 37.50 -42.22 -23.29
CA GLY A 319 36.80 -41.64 -22.14
C GLY A 319 37.61 -41.43 -20.86
#